data_AF-C2MDK6-F1
#
_entry.id   AF-C2MDK6-F1
#
_cell.length_a   1.000
_cell.length_b   1.000
_cell.length_c   1.000
_cell.angle_alpha   90.00
_cell.angle_beta   90.00
_cell.angle_gamma   90.00
#
_symmetry.space_group_name_H-M   'P 1'
#
loop_
_entity.id
_entity.type
_entity.pdbx_description
1 polymer ?
#
loop_
_entity_poly.entity_id
_entity_poly.type
_entity_poly.pdbx_seq_one_letter_code
_entity_poly.pdbx_strand_id
1 'polypeptide(L)'
;MDTNSTEPSCSLEALRGSEGVCRFFALISFSSNFANNQKRRVMGKCKYCGKKAGFLSSIHKECEELHTQGLIECKEFVETTLFNPAETSTKITDTLEVFRQKNFLSEDEIRQIIQEEAKYHRVNSTVELNRLRELSAANYLTQKILDENLNSYSEGFIKEKCKQYFDRKIELEAVADSLATYRYRNKDFRDILLDSLNTASRRFLEDGVISDEERSLFNNFVGEFGINIGDLPSKYADSNIIKVKQLTFLKDLQNGEKPNFIVDAAPVILTKGEFFVWVYKGVTAYEERTKSEWVGRSGGASIRICKGVYYHVGQSKGHKVSTQYMAAVGTGFLMLTNKNIIFYSRSKSIKVAYKKIIALQPYSDGVEIQRETSQKRLVFSGFDSWFIMNLLSTLEL
;
A
#
# COMPACT_ATOMS: atom_id res chain seq x y z
N MET A 1 -42.19 22.36 27.22
CA MET A 1 -42.20 22.92 25.86
C MET A 1 -42.14 21.74 24.91
N ASP A 2 -43.33 21.21 24.63
CA ASP A 2 -43.65 20.28 23.53
C ASP A 2 -43.26 20.95 22.19
N THR A 3 -42.92 20.27 21.09
CA THR A 3 -43.66 19.22 20.34
C THR A 3 -42.66 18.46 19.43
N ASN A 4 -42.56 17.13 19.35
CA ASN A 4 -43.45 16.06 18.83
C ASN A 4 -43.76 16.09 17.31
N SER A 5 -43.31 15.05 16.58
CA SER A 5 -44.07 14.22 15.61
C SER A 5 -43.10 13.23 14.90
N THR A 6 -42.95 11.95 15.26
CA THR A 6 -43.79 10.75 15.06
C THR A 6 -43.94 10.25 13.61
N GLU A 7 -43.25 9.15 13.30
CA GLU A 7 -43.74 8.05 12.45
C GLU A 7 -43.31 6.71 13.10
N PRO A 8 -44.22 5.72 13.18
CA PRO A 8 -43.78 4.34 13.26
C PRO A 8 -44.42 3.42 12.22
N SER A 9 -43.63 2.38 11.95
CA SER A 9 -43.87 1.15 11.21
C SER A 9 -45.15 0.38 11.58
N CYS A 10 -45.65 -0.43 10.65
CA CYS A 10 -46.36 -1.65 11.00
C CYS A 10 -46.18 -2.75 9.96
N SER A 11 -45.95 -3.95 10.48
CA SER A 11 -45.64 -5.22 9.85
C SER A 11 -46.84 -6.18 9.82
N LEU A 12 -46.85 -7.04 8.80
CA LEU A 12 -47.29 -8.46 8.70
C LEU A 12 -48.68 -8.95 9.17
N GLU A 13 -49.18 -9.86 8.31
CA GLU A 13 -49.91 -11.13 8.57
C GLU A 13 -51.46 -11.22 8.44
N ALA A 14 -51.82 -11.93 7.34
CA ALA A 14 -52.68 -13.13 7.26
C ALA A 14 -54.18 -13.10 7.64
N LEU A 15 -55.05 -13.59 6.73
CA LEU A 15 -55.80 -14.86 6.85
C LEU A 15 -56.86 -15.09 5.73
N ARG A 16 -56.71 -16.23 5.04
CA ARG A 16 -57.69 -17.28 4.63
C ARG A 16 -59.09 -16.98 4.05
N GLY A 17 -59.36 -17.71 2.95
CA GLY A 17 -60.62 -18.45 2.64
C GLY A 17 -61.56 -17.73 1.66
N SER A 18 -62.35 -18.36 0.79
CA SER A 18 -62.54 -19.74 0.33
C SER A 18 -63.69 -19.70 -0.69
N GLU A 19 -63.63 -20.56 -1.73
CA GLU A 19 -64.76 -21.15 -2.47
C GLU A 19 -65.72 -20.28 -3.33
N GLY A 20 -66.18 -20.87 -4.44
CA GLY A 20 -67.45 -20.47 -5.05
C GLY A 20 -67.51 -20.44 -6.58
N VAL A 21 -67.52 -21.62 -7.20
CA VAL A 21 -67.94 -21.82 -8.59
C VAL A 21 -69.44 -21.54 -8.72
N CYS A 22 -69.88 -20.73 -9.69
CA CYS A 22 -71.15 -20.98 -10.38
C CYS A 22 -71.29 -20.22 -11.70
N ARG A 23 -71.54 -20.98 -12.77
CA ARG A 23 -71.93 -20.53 -14.10
C ARG A 23 -73.31 -19.88 -14.06
N PHE A 24 -73.52 -18.81 -14.83
CA PHE A 24 -74.83 -18.52 -15.41
C PHE A 24 -74.67 -18.09 -16.88
N PHE A 25 -75.32 -18.85 -17.75
CA PHE A 25 -75.54 -18.53 -19.15
C PHE A 25 -76.53 -17.38 -19.25
N ALA A 26 -76.25 -16.40 -20.11
CA ALA A 26 -77.29 -15.57 -20.73
C ALA A 26 -76.89 -15.28 -22.18
N LEU A 27 -77.56 -15.99 -23.09
CA LEU A 27 -77.64 -15.69 -24.51
C LEU A 27 -78.52 -14.45 -24.69
N ILE A 28 -77.99 -13.38 -25.28
CA ILE A 28 -78.80 -12.45 -26.09
C ILE A 28 -78.01 -12.19 -27.38
N SER A 29 -78.44 -12.85 -28.44
CA SER A 29 -78.17 -12.51 -29.83
C SER A 29 -78.98 -11.28 -30.22
N PHE A 30 -78.36 -10.22 -30.75
CA PHE A 30 -79.05 -9.34 -31.71
C PHE A 30 -78.05 -8.55 -32.58
N SER A 31 -78.22 -8.78 -33.88
CA SER A 31 -77.91 -7.91 -35.03
C SER A 31 -76.49 -7.45 -35.32
N SER A 32 -75.98 -8.06 -36.38
CA SER A 32 -75.13 -7.45 -37.40
C SER A 32 -75.40 -5.96 -37.61
N ASN A 33 -74.41 -5.14 -37.30
CA ASN A 33 -74.21 -3.88 -38.01
C ASN A 33 -72.75 -3.77 -38.41
N PHE A 34 -72.54 -3.88 -39.72
CA PHE A 34 -71.34 -3.51 -40.44
C PHE A 34 -71.04 -2.03 -40.16
N ALA A 35 -70.22 -1.76 -39.13
CA ALA A 35 -69.59 -0.46 -38.95
C ALA A 35 -68.09 -0.67 -39.17
N ASN A 36 -67.69 -0.38 -40.41
CA ASN A 36 -66.33 -0.32 -40.88
C ASN A 36 -65.57 0.78 -40.11
N ASN A 37 -65.14 0.47 -38.89
CA ASN A 37 -64.33 1.37 -38.09
C ASN A 37 -62.87 0.92 -38.21
N GLN A 38 -62.23 1.32 -39.31
CA GLN A 38 -60.78 1.36 -39.41
C GLN A 38 -60.24 2.32 -38.33
N LYS A 39 -60.15 1.85 -37.08
CA LYS A 39 -59.21 2.41 -36.12
C LYS A 39 -57.85 2.28 -36.77
N ARG A 40 -57.31 3.37 -37.33
CA ARG A 40 -55.91 3.49 -37.72
C ARG A 40 -55.08 3.18 -36.47
N ARG A 41 -54.75 1.91 -36.28
CA ARG A 41 -53.82 1.44 -35.26
C ARG A 41 -52.47 2.04 -35.65
N VAL A 42 -51.96 2.94 -34.83
CA VAL A 42 -50.65 3.54 -35.02
C VAL A 42 -49.64 2.39 -34.92
N MET A 43 -49.09 1.97 -36.07
CA MET A 43 -47.99 1.01 -36.08
C MET A 43 -46.79 1.69 -35.41
N GLY A 44 -46.18 1.02 -34.44
CA GLY A 44 -44.95 1.51 -33.82
C GLY A 44 -43.85 1.69 -34.85
N LYS A 45 -42.99 2.69 -34.68
CA LYS A 45 -41.77 2.86 -35.50
C LYS A 45 -40.65 2.05 -34.86
N CYS A 46 -39.84 1.41 -35.70
CA CYS A 46 -38.60 0.76 -35.28
C CYS A 46 -37.68 1.80 -34.63
N LYS A 47 -37.18 1.52 -33.42
CA LYS A 47 -36.28 2.44 -32.70
C LYS A 47 -34.95 2.68 -33.42
N TYR A 48 -34.53 1.76 -34.29
CA TYR A 48 -33.26 1.83 -35.02
C TYR A 48 -33.41 2.56 -36.37
N CYS A 49 -34.23 2.03 -37.28
CA CYS A 49 -34.33 2.57 -38.64
C CYS A 49 -35.44 3.61 -38.84
N GLY A 50 -36.30 3.84 -37.83
CA GLY A 50 -37.42 4.79 -37.87
C GLY A 50 -38.60 4.40 -38.79
N LYS A 51 -38.50 3.29 -39.53
CA LYS A 51 -39.58 2.76 -40.40
C LYS A 51 -40.63 2.00 -39.58
N LYS A 52 -41.82 1.79 -40.14
CA LYS A 52 -42.92 1.06 -39.47
C LYS A 52 -42.47 -0.35 -39.09
N ALA A 53 -42.57 -0.69 -37.81
CA ALA A 53 -42.40 -2.05 -37.31
C ALA A 53 -43.77 -2.77 -37.28
N GLY A 54 -43.76 -4.10 -37.37
CA GLY A 54 -44.96 -4.93 -37.50
C GLY A 54 -45.96 -4.77 -36.34
N PHE A 55 -47.12 -5.44 -36.45
CA PHE A 55 -48.16 -5.39 -35.42
C PHE A 55 -47.59 -5.83 -34.06
N LEU A 56 -47.52 -4.90 -33.10
CA LEU A 56 -46.98 -5.07 -31.73
C LEU A 56 -45.44 -5.14 -31.59
N SER A 57 -44.65 -4.97 -32.65
CA SER A 57 -43.20 -4.86 -32.51
C SER A 57 -42.72 -3.41 -32.52
N SER A 58 -41.77 -3.08 -31.65
CA SER A 58 -41.04 -1.80 -31.64
C SER A 58 -39.71 -1.87 -32.39
N ILE A 59 -39.33 -3.04 -32.93
CA ILE A 59 -38.02 -3.29 -33.56
C ILE A 59 -38.17 -4.30 -34.73
N HIS A 60 -37.45 -4.12 -35.84
CA HIS A 60 -37.34 -5.16 -36.87
C HIS A 60 -36.33 -6.22 -36.44
N LYS A 61 -36.64 -7.50 -36.65
CA LYS A 61 -35.72 -8.61 -36.34
C LYS A 61 -34.35 -8.41 -36.99
N GLU A 62 -34.32 -8.02 -38.26
CA GLU A 62 -33.09 -7.70 -38.99
C GLU A 62 -32.31 -6.54 -38.36
N CYS A 63 -32.98 -5.48 -37.88
CA CYS A 63 -32.31 -4.36 -37.20
C CYS A 63 -31.76 -4.78 -35.82
N GLU A 64 -32.46 -5.67 -35.11
CA GLU A 64 -32.01 -6.22 -33.84
C GLU A 64 -30.78 -7.14 -34.03
N GLU A 65 -30.80 -8.00 -35.05
CA GLU A 65 -29.67 -8.84 -35.43
C GLU A 65 -28.45 -7.99 -35.84
N LEU A 66 -28.64 -6.94 -36.66
CA LEU A 66 -27.58 -6.00 -37.06
C LEU A 66 -26.98 -5.23 -35.87
N HIS A 67 -27.82 -4.81 -34.91
CA HIS A 67 -27.38 -4.12 -33.69
C HIS A 67 -26.59 -5.06 -32.78
N THR A 68 -27.10 -6.26 -32.54
CA THR A 68 -26.43 -7.25 -31.68
C THR A 68 -25.08 -7.67 -32.26
N GLN A 69 -25.02 -7.91 -33.58
CA GLN A 69 -23.78 -8.22 -34.27
C GLN A 69 -22.80 -7.04 -34.22
N GLY A 70 -23.31 -5.82 -34.43
CA GLY A 70 -22.49 -4.62 -34.35
C GLY A 70 -21.89 -4.37 -32.96
N LEU A 71 -22.58 -4.73 -31.88
CA LEU A 71 -22.02 -4.64 -30.53
C LEU A 71 -20.81 -5.58 -30.35
N ILE A 72 -20.89 -6.80 -30.87
CA ILE A 72 -19.81 -7.79 -30.79
C ILE A 72 -18.61 -7.30 -31.62
N GLU A 73 -18.85 -6.93 -32.88
CA GLU A 73 -17.81 -6.46 -33.79
C GLU A 73 -17.16 -5.15 -33.30
N CYS A 74 -17.94 -4.23 -32.73
CA CYS A 74 -17.42 -3.00 -32.16
C CYS A 74 -16.53 -3.28 -30.96
N LYS A 75 -16.91 -4.25 -30.11
CA LYS A 75 -16.08 -4.67 -28.98
C LYS A 75 -14.75 -5.27 -29.44
N GLU A 76 -14.78 -6.23 -30.37
CA GLU A 76 -13.57 -6.83 -30.94
C GLU A 76 -12.66 -5.79 -31.62
N PHE A 77 -13.27 -4.83 -32.32
CA PHE A 77 -12.55 -3.71 -32.93
C PHE A 77 -11.85 -2.85 -31.87
N VAL A 78 -12.54 -2.48 -30.79
CA VAL A 78 -11.97 -1.66 -29.72
C VAL A 78 -10.85 -2.41 -29.00
N GLU A 79 -11.04 -3.69 -28.67
CA GLU A 79 -10.01 -4.56 -28.05
C GLU A 79 -8.72 -4.62 -28.89
N THR A 80 -8.85 -4.75 -30.21
CA THR A 80 -7.70 -4.91 -31.12
C THR A 80 -7.02 -3.60 -31.52
N THR A 81 -7.68 -2.45 -31.36
CA THR A 81 -7.17 -1.16 -31.86
C THR A 81 -6.87 -0.12 -30.79
N LEU A 82 -7.63 -0.09 -29.68
CA LEU A 82 -7.55 0.99 -28.69
C LEU A 82 -6.15 1.13 -28.07
N PHE A 83 -5.45 0.01 -27.84
CA PHE A 83 -4.10 -0.02 -27.29
C PHE A 83 -3.04 -0.49 -28.30
N ASN A 84 -3.36 -0.48 -29.60
CA ASN A 84 -2.40 -0.82 -30.64
C ASN A 84 -1.62 0.45 -31.06
N PRO A 85 -0.30 0.54 -30.87
CA PRO A 85 0.47 1.75 -31.21
C PRO A 85 0.54 2.03 -32.73
N ALA A 86 0.24 1.05 -33.58
CA ALA A 86 0.20 1.24 -35.04
C ALA A 86 -1.07 1.93 -35.54
N GLU A 87 -2.09 2.06 -34.69
CA GLU A 87 -3.39 2.62 -35.06
C GLU A 87 -3.48 4.13 -34.82
N THR A 88 -4.39 4.82 -35.53
CA THR A 88 -4.64 6.26 -35.32
C THR A 88 -6.00 6.48 -34.66
N SER A 89 -6.10 7.57 -33.89
CA SER A 89 -7.38 8.00 -33.30
C SER A 89 -8.43 8.33 -34.35
N THR A 90 -8.02 8.88 -35.50
CA THR A 90 -8.90 9.13 -36.65
C THR A 90 -9.51 7.84 -37.18
N LYS A 91 -8.71 6.80 -37.41
CA LYS A 91 -9.22 5.50 -37.89
C LYS A 91 -10.21 4.88 -36.90
N ILE A 92 -9.95 5.01 -35.60
CA ILE A 92 -10.86 4.53 -34.55
C ILE A 92 -12.17 5.31 -34.59
N THR A 93 -12.11 6.64 -34.51
CA THR A 93 -13.32 7.49 -34.51
C THR A 93 -14.16 7.35 -35.77
N ASP A 94 -13.53 7.26 -36.95
CA ASP A 94 -14.22 7.02 -38.22
C ASP A 94 -14.94 5.65 -38.23
N THR A 95 -14.29 4.61 -37.72
CA THR A 95 -14.88 3.26 -37.66
C THR A 95 -16.01 3.18 -36.64
N LEU A 96 -15.89 3.87 -35.51
CA LEU A 96 -16.97 3.99 -34.52
C LEU A 96 -18.22 4.67 -35.13
N GLU A 97 -18.02 5.70 -35.95
CA GLU A 97 -19.13 6.35 -36.66
C GLU A 97 -19.82 5.41 -37.65
N VAL A 98 -19.07 4.51 -38.30
CA VAL A 98 -19.66 3.45 -39.15
C VAL A 98 -20.56 2.52 -38.33
N PHE A 99 -20.14 2.08 -37.14
CA PHE A 99 -20.98 1.25 -36.27
C PHE A 99 -22.25 1.97 -35.82
N ARG A 100 -22.18 3.29 -35.54
CA ARG A 100 -23.37 4.09 -35.23
C ARG A 100 -24.37 4.10 -36.37
N GLN A 101 -23.88 4.37 -37.58
CA GLN A 101 -24.75 4.56 -38.74
C GLN A 101 -25.30 3.25 -39.31
N LYS A 102 -24.46 2.21 -39.39
CA LYS A 102 -24.82 0.94 -40.06
C LYS A 102 -25.43 -0.08 -39.10
N ASN A 103 -24.96 -0.11 -37.85
CA ASN A 103 -25.37 -1.09 -36.86
C ASN A 103 -26.26 -0.49 -35.77
N PHE A 104 -26.59 0.80 -35.86
CA PHE A 104 -27.48 1.49 -34.94
C PHE A 104 -26.98 1.53 -33.49
N LEU A 105 -25.66 1.49 -33.27
CA LEU A 105 -25.10 1.68 -31.95
C LEU A 105 -25.29 3.13 -31.50
N SER A 106 -25.77 3.30 -30.28
CA SER A 106 -25.83 4.60 -29.60
C SER A 106 -24.44 5.06 -29.17
N GLU A 107 -24.28 6.37 -28.93
CA GLU A 107 -23.03 6.89 -28.36
C GLU A 107 -22.76 6.33 -26.96
N ASP A 108 -23.81 6.08 -26.16
CA ASP A 108 -23.65 5.54 -24.80
C ASP A 108 -23.14 4.09 -24.82
N GLU A 109 -23.61 3.26 -25.76
CA GLU A 109 -23.10 1.89 -25.93
C GLU A 109 -21.62 1.89 -26.33
N ILE A 110 -21.24 2.73 -27.31
CA ILE A 110 -19.84 2.86 -27.73
C ILE A 110 -18.96 3.38 -26.58
N ARG A 111 -19.46 4.40 -25.87
CA ARG A 111 -18.80 4.96 -24.70
C ARG A 111 -18.58 3.89 -23.63
N GLN A 112 -19.58 3.03 -23.38
CA GLN A 112 -19.45 1.95 -22.42
C GLN A 112 -18.37 0.94 -22.84
N ILE A 113 -18.36 0.50 -24.10
CA ILE A 113 -17.36 -0.44 -24.64
C ILE A 113 -15.95 0.13 -24.47
N ILE A 114 -15.71 1.37 -24.92
CA ILE A 114 -14.40 2.03 -24.82
C ILE A 114 -13.96 2.20 -23.36
N GLN A 115 -14.88 2.59 -22.47
CA GLN A 115 -14.55 2.77 -21.06
C GLN A 115 -14.29 1.45 -20.35
N GLU A 116 -14.98 0.37 -20.69
CA GLU A 116 -14.68 -0.96 -20.16
C GLU A 116 -13.27 -1.37 -20.58
N GLU A 117 -12.95 -1.23 -21.87
CA GLU A 117 -11.63 -1.60 -22.37
C GLU A 117 -10.50 -0.76 -21.72
N ALA A 118 -10.69 0.55 -21.62
CA ALA A 118 -9.71 1.45 -21.02
C ALA A 118 -9.56 1.30 -19.50
N LYS A 119 -10.50 0.63 -18.83
CA LYS A 119 -10.39 0.28 -17.40
C LYS A 119 -9.52 -0.95 -17.19
N TYR A 120 -9.59 -1.95 -18.06
CA TYR A 120 -8.86 -3.21 -17.90
C TYR A 120 -7.43 -3.14 -18.46
N HIS A 121 -7.25 -2.45 -19.57
CA HIS A 121 -5.94 -2.31 -20.21
C HIS A 121 -5.29 -0.97 -19.83
N ARG A 122 -3.99 -1.02 -19.55
CA ARG A 122 -3.18 0.14 -19.18
C ARG A 122 -2.29 0.55 -20.34
N VAL A 123 -2.20 1.85 -20.59
CA VAL A 123 -1.31 2.39 -21.62
C VAL A 123 0.15 2.02 -21.32
N ASN A 124 0.89 1.67 -22.36
CA ASN A 124 2.32 1.36 -22.30
C ASN A 124 3.17 2.36 -23.09
N SER A 125 2.54 3.24 -23.88
CA SER A 125 3.22 4.18 -24.77
C SER A 125 2.60 5.58 -24.74
N THR A 126 3.39 6.58 -25.14
CA THR A 126 2.89 7.97 -25.29
C THR A 126 1.83 8.09 -26.38
N VAL A 127 1.91 7.24 -27.42
CA VAL A 127 0.93 7.18 -28.51
C VAL A 127 -0.43 6.75 -27.97
N GLU A 128 -0.49 5.65 -27.22
CA GLU A 128 -1.72 5.19 -26.57
C GLU A 128 -2.26 6.22 -25.58
N LEU A 129 -1.39 6.87 -24.80
CA LEU A 129 -1.79 7.90 -23.86
C LEU A 129 -2.41 9.13 -24.54
N ASN A 130 -1.83 9.58 -25.66
CA ASN A 130 -2.39 10.68 -26.45
C ASN A 130 -3.74 10.30 -27.06
N ARG A 131 -3.89 9.05 -27.52
CA ARG A 131 -5.17 8.53 -27.99
C ARG A 131 -6.25 8.57 -26.91
N LEU A 132 -5.94 8.17 -25.67
CA LEU A 132 -6.89 8.29 -24.57
C LEU A 132 -7.25 9.75 -24.27
N ARG A 133 -6.30 10.69 -24.39
CA ARG A 133 -6.59 12.13 -24.24
C ARG A 133 -7.58 12.63 -25.30
N GLU A 134 -7.39 12.22 -26.55
CA GLU A 134 -8.28 12.59 -27.66
C GLU A 134 -9.68 11.99 -27.48
N LEU A 135 -9.78 10.72 -27.08
CA LEU A 135 -11.05 10.07 -26.77
C LEU A 135 -11.75 10.71 -25.56
N SER A 136 -11.00 11.16 -24.56
CA SER A 136 -11.54 11.93 -23.43
C SER A 136 -12.08 13.29 -23.89
N ALA A 137 -11.35 14.00 -24.77
CA ALA A 137 -11.80 15.28 -25.33
C ALA A 137 -13.06 15.12 -26.19
N ALA A 138 -13.22 13.97 -26.85
CA ALA A 138 -14.41 13.58 -27.60
C ALA A 138 -15.54 12.99 -26.72
N ASN A 139 -15.45 13.06 -25.39
CA ASN A 139 -16.42 12.53 -24.43
C ASN A 139 -16.62 11.00 -24.43
N TYR A 140 -15.74 10.21 -25.06
CA TYR A 140 -15.80 8.75 -24.97
C TYR A 140 -15.22 8.21 -23.67
N LEU A 141 -14.28 8.92 -23.04
CA LEU A 141 -13.68 8.54 -21.77
C LEU A 141 -14.02 9.53 -20.67
N THR A 142 -14.16 9.02 -19.45
CA THR A 142 -14.22 9.89 -18.27
C THR A 142 -12.83 10.36 -17.88
N GLN A 143 -12.75 11.57 -17.32
CA GLN A 143 -11.49 12.11 -16.81
C GLN A 143 -10.83 11.17 -15.79
N LYS A 144 -11.65 10.49 -14.97
CA LYS A 144 -11.17 9.49 -14.00
C LYS A 144 -10.35 8.38 -14.65
N ILE A 145 -10.85 7.77 -15.74
CA ILE A 145 -10.14 6.66 -16.43
C ILE A 145 -8.85 7.17 -17.09
N LEU A 146 -8.89 8.38 -17.64
CA LEU A 146 -7.70 9.01 -18.22
C LEU A 146 -6.64 9.27 -17.14
N ASP A 147 -7.03 9.82 -15.98
CA ASP A 147 -6.13 10.11 -14.87
C ASP A 147 -5.52 8.82 -14.28
N GLU A 148 -6.31 7.74 -14.16
CA GLU A 148 -5.81 6.42 -13.74
C GLU A 148 -4.74 5.88 -14.70
N ASN A 149 -4.96 5.99 -16.01
CA ASN A 149 -3.98 5.59 -17.02
C ASN A 149 -2.74 6.48 -17.01
N LEU A 150 -2.90 7.81 -16.87
CA LEU A 150 -1.80 8.77 -16.75
C LEU A 150 -0.91 8.45 -15.54
N ASN A 151 -1.51 8.17 -14.38
CA ASN A 151 -0.78 7.84 -13.16
C ASN A 151 -0.03 6.52 -13.31
N SER A 152 -0.69 5.48 -13.82
CA SER A 152 -0.08 4.16 -14.07
C SER A 152 1.10 4.25 -15.04
N TYR A 153 0.94 5.01 -16.13
CA TYR A 153 2.01 5.23 -17.11
C TYR A 153 3.20 5.96 -16.49
N SER A 154 2.92 7.03 -15.75
CA SER A 154 3.94 7.84 -15.08
C SER A 154 4.73 7.00 -14.08
N GLU A 155 4.05 6.19 -13.28
CA GLU A 155 4.68 5.27 -12.32
C GLU A 155 5.57 4.25 -13.04
N GLY A 156 5.07 3.60 -14.09
CA GLY A 156 5.86 2.66 -14.89
C GLY A 156 7.09 3.30 -15.52
N PHE A 157 6.95 4.51 -16.07
CA PHE A 157 8.05 5.27 -16.65
C PHE A 157 9.11 5.64 -15.61
N ILE A 158 8.70 6.14 -14.43
CA ILE A 158 9.63 6.47 -13.34
C ILE A 158 10.40 5.22 -12.90
N LYS A 159 9.69 4.12 -12.63
CA LYS A 159 10.31 2.85 -12.20
C LYS A 159 11.30 2.33 -13.23
N GLU A 160 10.94 2.37 -14.51
CA GLU A 160 11.83 1.92 -15.58
C GLU A 160 13.09 2.79 -15.69
N LYS A 161 12.98 4.11 -15.57
CA LYS A 161 14.15 4.99 -15.56
C LYS A 161 15.05 4.76 -14.35
N CYS A 162 14.49 4.61 -13.16
CA CYS A 162 15.25 4.25 -11.97
C CYS A 162 15.95 2.88 -12.16
N LYS A 163 15.25 1.89 -12.70
CA LYS A 163 15.82 0.57 -12.99
C LYS A 163 16.97 0.64 -13.98
N GLN A 164 16.82 1.39 -15.08
CA GLN A 164 17.88 1.58 -16.07
C GLN A 164 19.15 2.17 -15.44
N TYR A 165 19.01 3.12 -14.52
CA TYR A 165 20.13 3.67 -13.78
C TYR A 165 20.82 2.66 -12.87
N PHE A 166 20.07 1.94 -12.04
CA PHE A 166 20.64 0.92 -11.16
C PHE A 166 21.20 -0.30 -11.94
N ASP A 167 20.68 -0.55 -13.15
CA ASP A 167 21.23 -1.53 -14.12
C ASP A 167 22.39 -0.95 -14.96
N ARG A 168 22.82 0.29 -14.71
CA ARG A 168 23.96 0.96 -15.36
C ARG A 168 23.79 1.14 -16.87
N LYS A 169 22.54 1.28 -17.31
CA LYS A 169 22.18 1.51 -18.72
C LYS A 169 22.14 2.98 -19.09
N ILE A 170 21.95 3.86 -18.10
CA ILE A 170 21.89 5.31 -18.26
C ILE A 170 22.56 6.01 -17.08
N GLU A 171 23.06 7.21 -17.32
CA GLU A 171 23.63 8.08 -16.28
C GLU A 171 22.55 8.76 -15.44
N LEU A 172 22.93 9.22 -14.25
CA LEU A 172 22.00 9.85 -13.29
C LEU A 172 21.38 11.13 -13.85
N GLU A 173 22.16 11.93 -14.57
CA GLU A 173 21.68 13.18 -15.20
C GLU A 173 20.53 12.91 -16.17
N ALA A 174 20.66 11.86 -17.00
CA ALA A 174 19.60 11.46 -17.93
C ALA A 174 18.31 11.02 -17.21
N VAL A 175 18.42 10.44 -16.01
CA VAL A 175 17.26 10.15 -15.16
C VAL A 175 16.65 11.45 -14.65
N ALA A 176 17.45 12.32 -14.04
CA ALA A 176 16.98 13.58 -13.45
C ALA A 176 16.23 14.43 -14.49
N ASP A 177 16.78 14.57 -15.70
CA ASP A 177 16.16 15.28 -16.82
C ASP A 177 14.84 14.63 -17.25
N SER A 178 14.83 13.30 -17.39
CA SER A 178 13.62 12.54 -17.76
C SER A 178 12.50 12.66 -16.71
N LEU A 179 12.87 12.80 -15.44
CA LEU A 179 11.93 12.83 -14.31
C LEU A 179 11.54 14.24 -13.85
N ALA A 180 12.20 15.28 -14.37
CA ALA A 180 11.99 16.68 -13.96
C ALA A 180 10.52 17.12 -14.04
N THR A 181 9.80 16.68 -15.07
CA THR A 181 8.38 17.03 -15.27
C THR A 181 7.43 16.27 -14.34
N TYR A 182 7.80 15.07 -13.91
CA TYR A 182 7.00 14.23 -13.01
C TYR A 182 7.14 14.64 -11.55
N ARG A 183 8.31 15.19 -11.17
CA ARG A 183 8.61 15.70 -9.83
C ARG A 183 7.53 16.65 -9.27
N TYR A 184 6.91 17.44 -10.14
CA TYR A 184 5.88 18.42 -9.76
C TYR A 184 4.44 17.92 -9.96
N ARG A 185 4.22 16.97 -10.87
CA ARG A 185 2.88 16.55 -11.30
C ARG A 185 2.37 15.30 -10.59
N ASN A 186 3.26 14.40 -10.20
CA ASN A 186 2.87 13.13 -9.60
C ASN A 186 2.96 13.22 -8.06
N LYS A 187 1.82 13.11 -7.39
CA LYS A 187 1.74 13.21 -5.92
C LYS A 187 2.53 12.10 -5.22
N ASP A 188 2.62 10.93 -5.86
CA ASP A 188 3.29 9.75 -5.33
C ASP A 188 4.74 9.65 -5.81
N PHE A 189 5.27 10.68 -6.50
CA PHE A 189 6.61 10.68 -7.08
C PHE A 189 7.70 10.26 -6.07
N ARG A 190 7.70 10.88 -4.88
CA ARG A 190 8.66 10.54 -3.82
C ARG A 190 8.52 9.09 -3.37
N ASP A 191 7.30 8.59 -3.29
CA ASP A 191 7.01 7.23 -2.86
C ASP A 191 7.50 6.19 -3.88
N ILE A 192 7.27 6.46 -5.16
CA ILE A 192 7.72 5.63 -6.29
C ILE A 192 9.26 5.59 -6.36
N LEU A 193 9.94 6.72 -6.10
CA LEU A 193 11.41 6.76 -6.02
C LEU A 193 11.92 5.91 -4.85
N LEU A 194 11.28 5.99 -3.68
CA LEU A 194 11.66 5.20 -2.51
C LEU A 194 11.42 3.70 -2.74
N ASP A 195 10.33 3.31 -3.41
CA ASP A 195 10.08 1.92 -3.79
C ASP A 195 11.13 1.40 -4.78
N SER A 196 11.50 2.23 -5.76
CA SER A 196 12.54 1.90 -6.73
C SER A 196 13.90 1.75 -6.06
N LEU A 197 14.25 2.68 -5.15
CA LEU A 197 15.47 2.62 -4.35
C LEU A 197 15.48 1.39 -3.45
N ASN A 198 14.40 1.09 -2.73
CA ASN A 198 14.30 -0.10 -1.88
C ASN A 198 14.45 -1.40 -2.69
N THR A 199 13.90 -1.44 -3.91
CA THR A 199 14.04 -2.58 -4.82
C THR A 199 15.49 -2.76 -5.27
N ALA A 200 16.18 -1.68 -5.64
CA ALA A 200 17.60 -1.71 -5.97
C ALA A 200 18.45 -2.10 -4.77
N SER A 201 18.18 -1.54 -3.59
CA SER A 201 18.85 -1.88 -2.34
C SER A 201 18.71 -3.36 -1.99
N ARG A 202 17.55 -3.99 -2.26
CA ARG A 202 17.39 -5.44 -2.08
C ARG A 202 18.41 -6.22 -2.91
N ARG A 203 18.63 -5.82 -4.17
CA ARG A 203 19.57 -6.46 -5.10
C ARG A 203 21.02 -6.28 -4.64
N PHE A 204 21.39 -5.10 -4.15
CA PHE A 204 22.72 -4.82 -3.59
C PHE A 204 23.05 -5.62 -2.32
N LEU A 205 22.06 -6.30 -1.73
CA LEU A 205 22.24 -7.12 -0.53
C LEU A 205 22.23 -8.62 -0.85
N GLU A 206 22.01 -9.03 -2.11
CA GLU A 206 21.84 -10.44 -2.48
C GLU A 206 23.11 -11.27 -2.28
N ASP A 207 24.29 -10.67 -2.44
CA ASP A 207 25.61 -11.29 -2.22
C ASP A 207 26.18 -11.04 -0.81
N GLY A 208 25.47 -10.27 0.02
CA GLY A 208 25.86 -9.93 1.39
C GLY A 208 26.98 -8.89 1.52
N VAL A 209 27.46 -8.30 0.43
CA VAL A 209 28.55 -7.30 0.44
C VAL A 209 28.23 -6.16 -0.53
N ILE A 210 28.37 -4.92 -0.10
CA ILE A 210 28.18 -3.77 -1.01
C ILE A 210 29.48 -3.38 -1.72
N SER A 211 29.48 -3.45 -3.05
CA SER A 211 30.57 -2.97 -3.90
C SER A 211 30.71 -1.45 -3.87
N ASP A 212 31.87 -0.91 -4.23
CA ASP A 212 32.07 0.55 -4.30
C ASP A 212 31.21 1.19 -5.40
N GLU A 213 30.94 0.46 -6.47
CA GLU A 213 30.07 0.89 -7.56
C GLU A 213 28.60 0.99 -7.09
N GLU A 214 28.06 -0.04 -6.43
CA GLU A 214 26.68 -0.01 -5.90
C GLU A 214 26.50 1.06 -4.84
N ARG A 215 27.51 1.22 -4.00
CA ARG A 215 27.57 2.31 -3.03
C ARG A 215 27.52 3.68 -3.72
N SER A 216 28.28 3.88 -4.80
CA SER A 216 28.26 5.11 -5.59
C SER A 216 26.88 5.37 -6.20
N LEU A 217 26.29 4.35 -6.85
CA LEU A 217 24.94 4.42 -7.41
C LEU A 217 23.88 4.82 -6.36
N PHE A 218 23.93 4.18 -5.19
CA PHE A 218 23.03 4.47 -4.08
C PHE A 218 23.18 5.92 -3.59
N ASN A 219 24.41 6.35 -3.29
CA ASN A 219 24.66 7.69 -2.73
C ASN A 219 24.33 8.80 -3.72
N ASN A 220 24.69 8.64 -5.00
CA ASN A 220 24.39 9.61 -6.03
C ASN A 220 22.88 9.77 -6.21
N PHE A 221 22.14 8.66 -6.27
CA PHE A 221 20.68 8.70 -6.36
C PHE A 221 20.02 9.38 -5.15
N VAL A 222 20.46 9.03 -3.94
CA VAL A 222 19.96 9.63 -2.69
C VAL A 222 20.24 11.13 -2.66
N GLY A 223 21.44 11.55 -3.11
CA GLY A 223 21.84 12.95 -3.19
C GLY A 223 21.01 13.76 -4.19
N GLU A 224 20.91 13.28 -5.43
CA GLU A 224 20.20 13.95 -6.53
C GLU A 224 18.72 14.20 -6.20
N PHE A 225 18.04 13.18 -5.66
CA PHE A 225 16.62 13.29 -5.32
C PHE A 225 16.37 13.86 -3.91
N GLY A 226 17.42 14.23 -3.17
CA GLY A 226 17.31 14.83 -1.84
C GLY A 226 16.65 13.90 -0.81
N ILE A 227 16.90 12.60 -0.90
CA ILE A 227 16.31 11.59 -0.02
C ILE A 227 17.01 11.64 1.34
N ASN A 228 16.30 12.09 2.37
CA ASN A 228 16.81 12.03 3.73
C ASN A 228 16.51 10.65 4.35
N ILE A 229 17.53 9.80 4.46
CA ILE A 229 17.42 8.45 5.04
C ILE A 229 17.08 8.50 6.54
N GLY A 230 17.43 9.58 7.26
CA GLY A 230 17.08 9.75 8.68
C GLY A 230 15.62 10.15 8.94
N ASP A 231 14.87 10.46 7.87
CA ASP A 231 13.48 10.89 7.87
C ASP A 231 12.68 10.18 6.77
N LEU A 232 12.83 8.85 6.70
CA LEU A 232 12.01 8.03 5.82
C LEU A 232 10.61 7.83 6.42
N PRO A 233 9.57 7.70 5.57
CA PRO A 233 8.25 7.25 6.00
C PRO A 233 8.31 5.94 6.79
N SER A 234 7.40 5.76 7.76
CA SER A 234 7.37 4.58 8.64
C SER A 234 7.34 3.25 7.89
N LYS A 235 6.74 3.20 6.70
CA LYS A 235 6.72 2.01 5.84
C LYS A 235 8.11 1.54 5.39
N TYR A 236 9.12 2.40 5.48
CA TYR A 236 10.52 2.08 5.14
C TYR A 236 11.44 1.99 6.35
N ALA A 237 10.92 2.01 7.59
CA ALA A 237 11.73 2.00 8.81
C ALA A 237 12.69 0.79 8.89
N ASP A 238 12.26 -0.38 8.40
CA ASP A 238 13.04 -1.62 8.35
C ASP A 238 13.38 -2.04 6.91
N SER A 239 13.48 -1.07 5.99
CA SER A 239 13.70 -1.31 4.56
C SER A 239 15.15 -1.67 4.22
N ASN A 240 15.37 -2.19 3.01
CA ASN A 240 16.71 -2.47 2.49
C ASN A 240 17.53 -1.18 2.28
N ILE A 241 16.86 -0.02 2.13
CA ILE A 241 17.50 1.29 2.07
C ILE A 241 18.32 1.55 3.34
N ILE A 242 17.72 1.27 4.50
CA ILE A 242 18.36 1.43 5.80
C ILE A 242 19.56 0.49 5.93
N LYS A 243 19.40 -0.78 5.53
CA LYS A 243 20.47 -1.79 5.57
C LYS A 243 21.65 -1.45 4.66
N VAL A 244 21.40 -0.98 3.44
CA VAL A 244 22.46 -0.50 2.52
C VAL A 244 23.19 0.71 3.11
N LYS A 245 22.46 1.65 3.71
CA LYS A 245 23.09 2.80 4.36
C LYS A 245 23.96 2.39 5.55
N GLN A 246 23.47 1.44 6.35
CA GLN A 246 24.20 0.82 7.45
C GLN A 246 25.49 0.13 6.98
N LEU A 247 25.44 -0.69 5.93
CA LEU A 247 26.65 -1.31 5.33
C LEU A 247 27.64 -0.26 4.82
N THR A 248 27.14 0.78 4.15
CA THR A 248 27.97 1.89 3.68
C THR A 248 28.73 2.53 4.84
N PHE A 249 28.05 2.77 5.97
CA PHE A 249 28.69 3.31 7.17
C PHE A 249 29.71 2.36 7.80
N LEU A 250 29.46 1.05 7.80
CA LEU A 250 30.46 0.09 8.29
C LEU A 250 31.74 0.14 7.44
N LYS A 251 31.59 0.22 6.12
CA LYS A 251 32.72 0.34 5.18
C LYS A 251 33.48 1.65 5.39
N ASP A 252 32.79 2.77 5.62
CA ASP A 252 33.42 4.06 5.97
C ASP A 252 34.30 3.95 7.20
N LEU A 253 33.75 3.34 8.26
CA LEU A 253 34.48 3.16 9.52
C LEU A 253 35.71 2.27 9.34
N GLN A 254 35.62 1.20 8.55
CA GLN A 254 36.77 0.33 8.21
C GLN A 254 37.86 1.10 7.46
N ASN A 255 37.47 2.04 6.60
CA ASN A 255 38.40 2.89 5.86
C ASN A 255 38.94 4.07 6.70
N GLY A 256 38.55 4.17 7.97
CA GLY A 256 38.95 5.27 8.87
C GLY A 256 38.21 6.59 8.62
N GLU A 257 37.19 6.58 7.76
CA GLU A 257 36.34 7.73 7.49
C GLU A 257 35.31 7.92 8.62
N LYS A 258 35.06 9.19 8.98
CA LYS A 258 34.13 9.52 10.05
C LYS A 258 32.78 9.92 9.45
N PRO A 259 31.68 9.25 9.81
CA PRO A 259 30.35 9.67 9.39
C PRO A 259 30.05 11.07 9.92
N ASN A 260 29.63 11.96 9.03
CA ASN A 260 29.13 13.29 9.40
C ASN A 260 27.64 13.19 9.78
N PHE A 261 27.36 12.61 10.95
CA PHE A 261 26.01 12.41 11.44
C PHE A 261 25.59 13.59 12.34
N ILE A 262 24.64 14.40 11.86
CA ILE A 262 24.05 15.49 12.66
C ILE A 262 22.81 14.93 13.37
N VAL A 263 22.88 14.81 14.69
CA VAL A 263 21.74 14.38 15.53
C VAL A 263 21.06 15.62 16.11
N ASP A 264 19.92 16.04 15.55
CA ASP A 264 19.08 17.09 16.14
C ASP A 264 18.27 16.60 17.37
N ALA A 265 18.39 15.31 17.72
CA ALA A 265 17.41 14.62 18.54
C ALA A 265 17.73 14.49 20.05
N ALA A 266 18.90 14.86 20.57
CA ALA A 266 19.17 14.77 22.01
C ALA A 266 20.32 15.67 22.53
N PRO A 267 20.21 16.25 23.74
CA PRO A 267 21.28 17.00 24.40
C PRO A 267 22.34 16.05 24.98
N VAL A 268 22.97 15.24 24.14
CA VAL A 268 24.04 14.32 24.55
C VAL A 268 25.40 14.96 24.30
N ILE A 269 26.18 15.09 25.37
CA ILE A 269 27.54 15.62 25.31
C ILE A 269 28.50 14.48 24.95
N LEU A 270 29.17 14.62 23.79
CA LEU A 270 30.19 13.69 23.33
C LEU A 270 31.56 14.03 23.94
N THR A 271 32.36 13.00 24.21
CA THR A 271 33.74 13.17 24.69
C THR A 271 34.70 13.47 23.53
N LYS A 272 35.95 13.89 23.83
CA LYS A 272 36.95 14.20 22.79
C LYS A 272 37.16 13.00 21.85
N GLY A 273 37.00 13.23 20.55
CA GLY A 273 37.12 12.20 19.51
C GLY A 273 36.01 11.14 19.52
N GLU A 274 34.90 11.40 20.23
CA GLU A 274 33.67 10.61 20.13
C GLU A 274 32.75 11.22 19.07
N PHE A 275 32.17 10.40 18.20
CA PHE A 275 31.25 10.83 17.15
C PHE A 275 30.08 9.84 17.01
N PHE A 276 28.93 10.35 16.55
CA PHE A 276 27.75 9.52 16.31
C PHE A 276 27.95 8.65 15.08
N VAL A 277 27.52 7.39 15.20
CA VAL A 277 27.48 6.42 14.10
C VAL A 277 26.04 6.24 13.63
N TRP A 278 25.09 6.05 14.55
CA TRP A 278 23.69 5.81 14.22
C TRP A 278 22.75 6.15 15.37
N VAL A 279 21.48 6.41 15.06
CA VAL A 279 20.45 6.70 16.05
C VAL A 279 19.16 5.96 15.71
N TYR A 280 18.72 5.09 16.62
CA TYR A 280 17.39 4.50 16.60
C TYR A 280 16.42 5.37 17.39
N LYS A 281 15.25 5.64 16.80
CA LYS A 281 14.15 6.39 17.42
C LYS A 281 13.09 5.40 17.93
N GLY A 282 12.42 5.72 19.04
CA GLY A 282 11.32 4.91 19.55
C GLY A 282 11.74 3.63 20.27
N VAL A 283 13.01 3.52 20.67
CA VAL A 283 13.54 2.35 21.37
C VAL A 283 13.04 2.33 22.81
N THR A 284 12.60 1.17 23.29
CA THR A 284 12.19 0.95 24.68
C THR A 284 13.29 0.25 25.45
N ALA A 285 13.71 0.82 26.58
CA ALA A 285 14.70 0.23 27.47
C ALA A 285 14.04 -0.51 28.63
N TYR A 286 14.53 -1.70 28.94
CA TYR A 286 14.14 -2.50 30.09
C TYR A 286 15.35 -2.76 30.99
N GLU A 287 15.11 -2.74 32.30
CA GLU A 287 16.09 -3.10 33.31
C GLU A 287 15.57 -4.24 34.16
N GLU A 288 16.46 -5.16 34.48
CA GLU A 288 16.17 -6.18 35.49
C GLU A 288 15.93 -5.52 36.86
N ARG A 289 14.74 -5.72 37.44
CA ARG A 289 14.41 -5.32 38.80
C ARG A 289 14.11 -6.54 39.64
N THR A 290 14.55 -6.49 40.89
CA THR A 290 14.30 -7.53 41.87
C THR A 290 13.27 -7.00 42.86
N LYS A 291 12.09 -7.62 42.93
CA LYS A 291 11.13 -7.40 44.03
C LYS A 291 11.37 -8.47 45.08
N SER A 292 11.49 -8.07 46.33
CA SER A 292 11.65 -9.00 47.45
C SER A 292 10.37 -9.00 48.28
N GLU A 293 9.70 -10.14 48.38
CA GLU A 293 8.53 -10.30 49.25
C GLU A 293 8.82 -11.33 50.35
N TRP A 294 8.44 -10.98 51.58
CA TRP A 294 8.58 -11.84 52.76
C TRP A 294 7.33 -12.70 52.86
N VAL A 295 7.44 -13.98 52.54
CA VAL A 295 6.31 -14.91 52.67
C VAL A 295 6.49 -15.70 53.95
N GLY A 296 5.64 -15.42 54.94
CA GLY A 296 5.63 -16.16 56.18
C GLY A 296 4.47 -15.79 57.09
N ARG A 297 3.33 -16.50 56.99
CA ARG A 297 2.58 -17.00 58.15
C ARG A 297 1.49 -17.99 57.72
N SER A 298 1.57 -19.18 58.31
CA SER A 298 0.50 -20.18 58.51
C SER A 298 -0.18 -20.87 57.31
N GLY A 299 -0.10 -22.20 57.32
CA GLY A 299 -1.03 -23.12 56.67
C GLY A 299 -0.53 -23.65 55.33
N GLY A 300 -0.10 -24.91 55.28
CA GLY A 300 0.35 -25.56 54.05
C GLY A 300 -0.74 -25.55 53.00
N ALA A 301 -0.61 -24.65 52.03
CA ALA A 301 -1.47 -24.55 50.87
C ALA A 301 -0.59 -24.54 49.62
N SER A 302 -0.93 -25.42 48.68
CA SER A 302 -0.29 -25.52 47.37
C SER A 302 -0.53 -24.23 46.59
N ILE A 303 0.50 -23.40 46.43
CA ILE A 303 0.39 -22.19 45.61
C ILE A 303 0.76 -22.55 44.17
N ARG A 304 -0.17 -22.27 43.25
CA ARG A 304 0.02 -22.50 41.82
C ARG A 304 0.94 -21.41 41.24
N ILE A 305 2.14 -21.80 40.80
CA ILE A 305 3.16 -20.89 40.24
C ILE A 305 2.87 -20.62 38.76
N CYS A 306 2.40 -21.65 38.01
CA CYS A 306 1.79 -21.56 36.67
C CYS A 306 1.03 -22.88 36.35
N LYS A 307 0.39 -23.00 35.17
CA LYS A 307 -0.34 -24.23 34.79
C LYS A 307 0.63 -25.42 34.67
N GLY A 308 0.48 -26.42 35.55
CA GLY A 308 1.15 -27.72 35.44
C GLY A 308 2.32 -27.97 36.41
N VAL A 309 2.70 -27.03 37.26
CA VAL A 309 3.77 -27.22 38.26
C VAL A 309 3.28 -26.83 39.65
N TYR A 310 3.39 -27.75 40.61
CA TYR A 310 3.04 -27.54 42.02
C TYR A 310 4.31 -27.57 42.88
N TYR A 311 4.44 -26.61 43.79
CA TYR A 311 5.53 -26.54 44.77
C TYR A 311 5.00 -26.92 46.15
N HIS A 312 5.57 -27.96 46.77
CA HIS A 312 5.20 -28.43 48.11
C HIS A 312 6.21 -27.91 49.13
N VAL A 313 5.74 -27.17 50.15
CA VAL A 313 6.60 -26.54 51.16
C VAL A 313 6.35 -27.19 52.52
N GLY A 314 7.35 -27.92 53.03
CA GLY A 314 7.41 -28.36 54.42
C GLY A 314 7.73 -27.20 55.37
N GLN A 315 7.38 -27.33 56.65
CA GLN A 315 7.57 -26.26 57.63
C GLN A 315 9.05 -25.91 57.84
N SER A 316 9.48 -24.74 57.36
CA SER A 316 10.67 -24.05 57.84
C SER A 316 10.56 -22.54 57.60
N LYS A 317 11.34 -21.76 58.37
CA LYS A 317 11.26 -20.31 58.62
C LYS A 317 11.22 -19.49 57.32
N GLY A 318 10.45 -18.39 57.33
CA GLY A 318 10.23 -17.52 56.17
C GLY A 318 11.50 -17.17 55.41
N HIS A 319 11.49 -17.45 54.10
CA HIS A 319 12.57 -17.10 53.18
C HIS A 319 12.13 -15.92 52.32
N LYS A 320 13.04 -14.96 52.13
CA LYS A 320 12.86 -13.82 51.21
C LYS A 320 12.76 -14.37 49.79
N VAL A 321 11.58 -14.30 49.18
CA VAL A 321 11.41 -14.69 47.77
C VAL A 321 11.75 -13.48 46.92
N SER A 322 12.84 -13.60 46.17
CA SER A 322 13.39 -12.57 45.29
C SER A 322 12.90 -12.85 43.86
N THR A 323 11.89 -12.13 43.40
CA THR A 323 11.38 -12.23 42.02
C THR A 323 12.10 -11.23 41.13
N GLN A 324 12.82 -11.72 40.13
CA GLN A 324 13.43 -10.90 39.07
C GLN A 324 12.39 -10.67 37.97
N TYR A 325 12.19 -9.43 37.55
CA TYR A 325 11.33 -9.06 36.42
C TYR A 325 11.97 -7.95 35.60
N MET A 326 11.68 -7.91 34.29
CA MET A 326 12.11 -6.81 33.43
C MET A 326 11.13 -5.64 33.57
N ALA A 327 11.61 -4.49 34.01
CA ALA A 327 10.82 -3.28 34.15
C ALA A 327 11.13 -2.31 33.01
N ALA A 328 10.11 -1.87 32.28
CA ALA A 328 10.26 -0.79 31.30
C ALA A 328 10.73 0.49 32.01
N VAL A 329 11.82 1.07 31.50
CA VAL A 329 12.50 2.24 32.06
C VAL A 329 12.06 3.52 31.35
N GLY A 330 11.77 3.40 30.05
CA GLY A 330 11.30 4.48 29.21
C GLY A 330 11.45 4.15 27.73
N THR A 331 10.82 4.95 26.89
CA THR A 331 10.97 4.92 25.43
C THR A 331 11.64 6.20 24.98
N GLY A 332 12.60 6.10 24.06
CA GLY A 332 13.42 7.23 23.65
C GLY A 332 14.35 6.92 22.48
N PHE A 333 15.54 7.51 22.51
CA PHE A 333 16.56 7.37 21.47
C PHE A 333 17.67 6.43 21.94
N LEU A 334 18.05 5.47 21.10
CA LEU A 334 19.26 4.67 21.27
C LEU A 334 20.30 5.15 20.26
N MET A 335 21.32 5.83 20.76
CA MET A 335 22.41 6.41 19.99
C MET A 335 23.64 5.52 20.09
N LEU A 336 24.20 5.16 18.94
CA LEU A 336 25.46 4.44 18.82
C LEU A 336 26.55 5.44 18.45
N THR A 337 27.63 5.49 19.24
CA THR A 337 28.84 6.25 18.92
C THR A 337 29.97 5.29 18.57
N ASN A 338 31.15 5.81 18.23
CA ASN A 338 32.35 4.98 18.08
C ASN A 338 32.89 4.43 19.42
N LYS A 339 32.34 4.82 20.58
CA LYS A 339 32.85 4.41 21.91
C LYS A 339 31.77 3.89 22.86
N ASN A 340 30.53 4.31 22.70
CA ASN A 340 29.46 4.09 23.66
C ASN A 340 28.12 3.79 22.98
N ILE A 341 27.30 3.04 23.70
CA ILE A 341 25.85 2.94 23.49
C ILE A 341 25.21 3.91 24.48
N ILE A 342 24.40 4.83 23.97
CA ILE A 342 23.76 5.88 24.76
C ILE A 342 22.25 5.80 24.55
N PHE A 343 21.53 5.39 25.59
CA PHE A 343 20.08 5.51 25.63
C PHE A 343 19.69 6.82 26.30
N TYR A 344 18.79 7.58 25.67
CA TYR A 344 18.23 8.80 26.22
C TYR A 344 16.71 8.77 26.12
N SER A 345 16.06 8.98 27.25
CA SER A 345 14.61 9.19 27.35
C SER A 345 14.34 10.31 28.35
N ARG A 346 13.10 10.82 28.38
CA ARG A 346 12.71 11.85 29.36
C ARG A 346 12.83 11.38 30.81
N SER A 347 12.67 10.08 31.07
CA SER A 347 12.70 9.50 32.41
C SER A 347 14.10 9.08 32.85
N LYS A 348 14.96 8.69 31.90
CA LYS A 348 16.27 8.11 32.21
C LYS A 348 17.23 8.16 31.03
N SER A 349 18.51 8.34 31.36
CA SER A 349 19.63 8.26 30.44
C SER A 349 20.58 7.15 30.89
N ILE A 350 21.09 6.37 29.95
CA ILE A 350 22.03 5.26 30.19
C ILE A 350 23.17 5.40 29.19
N LYS A 351 24.41 5.45 29.67
CA LYS A 351 25.61 5.44 28.83
C LYS A 351 26.46 4.23 29.20
N VAL A 352 26.71 3.36 28.22
CA VAL A 352 27.53 2.15 28.36
C VAL A 352 28.68 2.22 27.37
N ALA A 353 29.91 2.23 27.88
CA ALA A 353 31.09 2.13 27.03
C ALA A 353 31.22 0.71 26.48
N TYR A 354 31.58 0.57 25.21
CA TYR A 354 31.69 -0.72 24.55
C TYR A 354 32.62 -1.69 25.29
N LYS A 355 33.77 -1.21 25.76
CA LYS A 355 34.75 -1.97 26.57
C LYS A 355 34.23 -2.53 27.91
N LYS A 356 33.04 -2.10 28.37
CA LYS A 356 32.41 -2.58 29.62
C LYS A 356 31.31 -3.61 29.37
N ILE A 357 31.08 -3.98 28.12
CA ILE A 357 30.10 -4.99 27.71
C ILE A 357 30.81 -6.35 27.77
N ILE A 358 30.32 -7.28 28.61
CA ILE A 358 30.84 -8.66 28.64
C ILE A 358 30.20 -9.49 27.54
N ALA A 359 28.88 -9.41 27.43
CA ALA A 359 28.12 -10.24 26.54
C ALA A 359 26.97 -9.43 25.96
N LEU A 360 26.67 -9.73 24.70
CA LEU A 360 25.63 -9.06 23.94
C LEU A 360 24.82 -10.12 23.21
N GLN A 361 23.55 -10.20 23.56
CA GLN A 361 22.62 -11.20 23.04
C GLN A 361 21.64 -10.50 22.08
N PRO A 362 21.74 -10.77 20.76
CA PRO A 362 20.80 -10.20 19.80
C PRO A 362 19.44 -10.90 19.85
N TYR A 363 18.39 -10.12 19.62
CA TYR A 363 17.03 -10.56 19.32
C TYR A 363 16.58 -9.97 17.98
N SER A 364 15.47 -10.46 17.43
CA SER A 364 14.94 -9.94 16.16
C SER A 364 14.54 -8.47 16.22
N ASP A 365 14.17 -7.98 17.40
CA ASP A 365 13.64 -6.64 17.62
C ASP A 365 14.45 -5.84 18.64
N GLY A 366 15.67 -6.30 18.97
CA GLY A 366 16.47 -5.63 19.99
C GLY A 366 17.71 -6.37 20.43
N VAL A 367 18.29 -5.90 21.54
CA VAL A 367 19.54 -6.44 22.08
C VAL A 367 19.52 -6.43 23.60
N GLU A 368 20.02 -7.52 24.21
CA GLU A 368 20.36 -7.55 25.63
C GLU A 368 21.86 -7.33 25.81
N ILE A 369 22.19 -6.44 26.75
CA ILE A 369 23.55 -6.05 27.09
C ILE A 369 23.84 -6.47 28.54
N GLN A 370 24.85 -7.31 28.69
CA GLN A 370 25.43 -7.69 29.98
C GLN A 370 26.72 -6.91 30.21
N ARG A 371 26.87 -6.33 31.41
CA ARG A 371 27.95 -5.41 31.76
C ARG A 371 28.93 -6.05 32.74
N GLU A 372 30.16 -5.56 32.75
CA GLU A 372 31.27 -6.06 33.59
C GLU A 372 31.01 -6.02 35.11
N THR A 373 30.22 -5.05 35.56
CA THR A 373 29.89 -4.88 36.98
C THR A 373 28.63 -5.66 37.34
N SER A 374 28.34 -5.85 38.63
CA SER A 374 27.05 -6.38 39.15
C SER A 374 25.82 -5.52 38.82
N GLN A 375 25.94 -4.67 37.81
CA GLN A 375 24.89 -3.82 37.28
C GLN A 375 23.91 -4.68 36.49
N LYS A 376 22.63 -4.33 36.66
CA LYS A 376 21.48 -5.03 36.09
C LYS A 376 21.59 -5.21 34.58
N ARG A 377 21.06 -6.32 34.07
CA ARG A 377 20.91 -6.55 32.63
C ARG A 377 20.08 -5.43 32.00
N LEU A 378 20.48 -4.99 30.81
CA LEU A 378 19.77 -3.99 30.02
C LEU A 378 19.25 -4.66 28.76
N VAL A 379 17.97 -4.46 28.45
CA VAL A 379 17.39 -4.89 27.18
C VAL A 379 16.86 -3.66 26.45
N PHE A 380 17.20 -3.50 25.19
CA PHE A 380 16.67 -2.46 24.33
C PHE A 380 15.85 -3.12 23.22
N SER A 381 14.62 -2.69 23.01
CA SER A 381 13.73 -3.24 21.97
C SER A 381 13.13 -2.16 21.07
N GLY A 382 12.66 -2.56 19.90
CA GLY A 382 12.06 -1.70 18.87
C GLY A 382 13.00 -1.37 17.71
N PHE A 383 14.02 -2.19 17.44
CA PHE A 383 14.91 -2.02 16.28
C PHE A 383 15.58 -3.33 15.86
N ASP A 384 16.01 -3.42 14.60
CA ASP A 384 16.78 -4.56 14.10
C ASP A 384 18.20 -4.59 14.70
N SER A 385 18.55 -5.71 15.34
CA SER A 385 19.83 -5.87 16.05
C SER A 385 21.02 -6.12 15.13
N TRP A 386 20.78 -6.45 13.86
CA TRP A 386 21.84 -6.78 12.92
C TRP A 386 22.91 -5.68 12.81
N PHE A 387 22.52 -4.41 12.71
CA PHE A 387 23.51 -3.34 12.55
C PHE A 387 24.38 -3.12 13.79
N ILE A 388 23.80 -3.20 15.01
CA ILE A 388 24.61 -3.05 16.22
C ILE A 388 25.61 -4.20 16.37
N MET A 389 25.24 -5.43 15.98
CA MET A 389 26.16 -6.58 15.96
C MET A 389 27.35 -6.33 15.03
N ASN A 390 27.07 -5.91 13.79
CA ASN A 390 28.11 -5.69 12.79
C ASN A 390 28.97 -4.45 13.12
N LEU A 391 28.37 -3.41 13.70
CA LEU A 391 29.11 -2.24 14.15
C LEU A 391 30.13 -2.61 15.23
N LEU A 392 29.72 -3.37 16.23
CA LEU A 392 30.60 -3.79 17.32
C LEU A 392 31.74 -4.69 16.82
N SER A 393 31.44 -5.60 15.89
CA SER A 393 32.49 -6.41 15.23
C SER A 393 33.47 -5.56 14.42
N THR A 394 32.99 -4.44 13.85
CA THR A 394 33.81 -3.55 13.01
C THR A 394 34.71 -2.63 13.82
N LEU A 395 34.26 -2.21 15.00
CA LEU A 395 34.97 -1.26 15.86
C LEU A 395 36.15 -1.87 16.64
N GLU A 396 36.53 -3.13 16.35
CA GLU A 396 37.56 -3.91 17.05
C GLU A 396 37.51 -3.74 18.58
N LEU A 397 36.55 -4.45 19.22
CA LEU A 397 36.61 -4.73 20.66
C LEU A 397 37.46 -5.95 20.97
#